data_AF-A0A2H9PV56-F1
#
_entry.id   AF-A0A2H9PV56-F1
#
_cell.length_a   1.000
_cell.length_b   1.000
_cell.length_c   1.000
_cell.angle_alpha   90.00
_cell.angle_beta   90.00
_cell.angle_gamma   90.00
#
_symmetry.space_group_name_H-M   'P 1'
#
loop_
_entity.id
_entity.type
_entity.pdbx_description
1 polymer ?
#
loop_
_entity_poly.entity_id
_entity_poly.type
_entity_poly.pdbx_seq_one_letter_code
_entity_poly.pdbx_strand_id
1 'polypeptide(L)'
;MVLLHHSISSAGAVAWKAAGTCHATTIIAKGEFLTIMSPQGVKPRPGSIERSAQVNAPYLVIGSGIAGDRAALELADRGADVTLITKGRMDECNSDLAQGGISAVSPEAVAAGLDSYRSHVEDTLRAGDGSCNPDVVEMFVRRAYGDVIGYLEHQGVAFDRKDGVYVLHQEGGHSVPRVYPVADYTGHAVQMSLEDHIRAHPNITVLEHHAAIDLITENTAQGKTCCGAYVLDREIGRVRTFAAGNTIIATGGAGRVYQVTSNQSTITGDGIVMAFDAGASVLNLDKTQFHPTVYFDPGANANRRFLMTEALRGEAVGGVLALTPESTEDLVSVIVPGHSSHSTRDIVARAIYTAMQQEHSKGNPISNVWLNLTTAVTGKSREQLEQEFPTIFRFCLEQGIDISEQSAPVVPAAHYTCGGVPVNIHGGSAITGLYVIGECAYTGLMGANRLASNSLPEGALYGLLAATDALSHPRRPRDSLRPWRYTHATQEIDEAARNTLWDSTRHIATNLVGIERSGPRLQAAQHAMRGLHLAALDLYWDSIMSNETLELRNATLAGYLMATAALQCEESRGGHFRTDFPQKDDKPIVTYVSKDLHGIPYQPRRH
;
A
#
# COMPACT_ATOMS: atom_id res chain seq x y z
N MET A 1 46.64 -33.69 -31.56
CA MET A 1 47.92 -33.39 -32.23
C MET A 1 48.97 -33.27 -31.13
N VAL A 2 49.82 -34.30 -31.01
CA VAL A 2 51.17 -34.37 -30.37
C VAL A 2 51.30 -33.79 -28.94
N LEU A 3 51.30 -34.57 -27.84
CA LEU A 3 52.25 -35.59 -27.30
C LEU A 3 53.29 -35.03 -26.30
N LEU A 4 53.35 -35.68 -25.13
CA LEU A 4 54.50 -36.12 -24.29
C LEU A 4 54.27 -35.80 -22.80
N HIS A 5 54.09 -36.73 -21.83
CA HIS A 5 54.78 -37.95 -21.36
C HIS A 5 55.56 -37.76 -20.05
N HIS A 6 55.45 -38.79 -19.20
CA HIS A 6 56.23 -39.21 -18.01
C HIS A 6 55.64 -38.85 -16.63
N SER A 7 55.67 -39.70 -15.58
CA SER A 7 55.71 -41.16 -15.38
C SER A 7 55.75 -41.40 -13.85
N ILE A 8 54.89 -42.29 -13.35
CA ILE A 8 55.05 -43.31 -12.29
C ILE A 8 56.19 -43.11 -11.24
N SER A 9 55.87 -43.09 -9.92
CA SER A 9 56.11 -44.24 -9.00
C SER A 9 55.86 -43.94 -7.50
N SER A 10 54.98 -44.75 -6.90
CA SER A 10 55.03 -45.43 -5.59
C SER A 10 55.51 -44.75 -4.28
N ALA A 11 54.59 -44.83 -3.30
CA ALA A 11 54.73 -45.41 -1.95
C ALA A 11 55.48 -44.64 -0.84
N GLY A 12 54.73 -44.36 0.24
CA GLY A 12 55.24 -44.03 1.57
C GLY A 12 54.08 -43.67 2.52
N ALA A 13 53.69 -44.59 3.40
CA ALA A 13 52.65 -44.40 4.40
C ALA A 13 53.22 -43.85 5.73
N VAL A 14 52.31 -43.51 6.66
CA VAL A 14 52.49 -43.18 8.11
C VAL A 14 52.77 -41.69 8.38
N ALA A 15 52.17 -40.92 9.31
CA ALA A 15 51.02 -41.00 10.22
C ALA A 15 50.90 -39.65 10.98
N TRP A 16 49.66 -39.21 11.25
CA TRP A 16 49.18 -38.41 12.40
C TRP A 16 49.48 -36.90 12.60
N LYS A 17 48.35 -36.15 12.54
CA LYS A 17 47.82 -35.13 13.47
C LYS A 17 48.68 -33.96 13.99
N ALA A 18 48.17 -32.75 13.69
CA ALA A 18 47.61 -31.76 14.62
C ALA A 18 48.20 -30.34 14.57
N ALA A 19 47.29 -29.40 14.87
CA ALA A 19 47.49 -28.06 15.40
C ALA A 19 47.92 -26.97 14.41
N GLY A 20 46.92 -26.23 13.92
CA GLY A 20 47.11 -24.91 13.35
C GLY A 20 47.32 -23.86 14.43
N THR A 21 48.28 -22.97 14.20
CA THR A 21 48.27 -21.54 14.59
C THR A 21 49.36 -20.85 13.80
N CYS A 22 49.04 -19.85 12.99
CA CYS A 22 49.77 -18.58 12.96
C CYS A 22 49.12 -17.54 12.05
N HIS A 23 49.17 -16.31 12.55
CA HIS A 23 48.90 -15.05 11.85
C HIS A 23 49.92 -14.80 10.74
N ALA A 24 49.52 -14.03 9.72
CA ALA A 24 50.40 -13.01 9.14
C ALA A 24 49.59 -11.95 8.38
N THR A 25 49.71 -10.71 8.84
CA THR A 25 49.39 -9.47 8.13
C THR A 25 50.44 -9.19 7.06
N THR A 26 50.06 -8.76 5.86
CA THR A 26 50.87 -7.85 5.01
C THR A 26 49.95 -7.14 4.00
N ILE A 27 50.10 -5.83 3.93
CA ILE A 27 49.42 -4.90 3.00
C ILE A 27 50.38 -4.65 1.82
N ILE A 28 49.87 -4.58 0.58
CA ILE A 28 50.01 -3.47 -0.40
C ILE A 28 49.53 -3.91 -1.82
N ALA A 29 48.46 -3.24 -2.25
CA ALA A 29 48.07 -2.75 -3.57
C ALA A 29 48.47 -3.48 -4.87
N LYS A 30 47.44 -3.91 -5.62
CA LYS A 30 47.10 -3.46 -6.98
C LYS A 30 45.65 -3.90 -7.27
N GLY A 31 44.87 -3.01 -7.89
CA GLY A 31 43.42 -3.14 -7.99
C GLY A 31 42.96 -4.43 -8.66
N GLU A 32 42.19 -5.21 -7.92
CA GLU A 32 41.29 -6.26 -8.37
C GLU A 32 40.18 -6.40 -7.31
N PHE A 33 38.92 -6.43 -7.75
CA PHE A 33 37.76 -6.63 -6.88
C PHE A 33 37.86 -8.01 -6.22
N LEU A 34 37.93 -8.03 -4.89
CA LEU A 34 37.93 -9.28 -4.13
C LEU A 34 36.47 -9.72 -3.94
N THR A 35 35.94 -10.45 -4.93
CA THR A 35 34.68 -11.18 -4.79
C THR A 35 34.89 -12.27 -3.73
N ILE A 36 34.42 -12.04 -2.51
CA ILE A 36 34.29 -13.09 -1.51
C ILE A 36 33.17 -14.02 -1.99
N MET A 37 33.53 -15.09 -2.71
CA MET A 37 32.59 -16.18 -2.95
C MET A 37 32.22 -16.79 -1.59
N SER A 38 30.97 -16.61 -1.17
CA SER A 38 30.42 -17.41 -0.08
C SER A 38 30.44 -18.88 -0.49
N PRO A 39 30.74 -19.83 0.40
CA PRO A 39 30.64 -21.25 0.06
C PRO A 39 29.19 -21.56 -0.32
N GLN A 40 28.95 -21.84 -1.60
CA GLN A 40 27.68 -22.41 -2.04
C GLN A 40 27.49 -23.77 -1.35
N GLY A 41 26.29 -23.98 -0.80
CA GLY A 41 25.74 -25.33 -0.67
C GLY A 41 25.97 -26.08 0.63
N VAL A 42 26.12 -25.42 1.78
CA VAL A 42 25.92 -26.11 3.06
C VAL A 42 24.46 -25.94 3.49
N LYS A 43 23.63 -26.97 3.24
CA LYS A 43 22.33 -27.09 3.93
C LYS A 43 22.61 -27.09 5.45
N PRO A 44 21.96 -26.22 6.24
CA PRO A 44 22.22 -26.15 7.67
C PRO A 44 21.86 -27.51 8.32
N ARG A 45 22.69 -27.93 9.28
CA ARG A 45 22.41 -29.13 10.08
C ARG A 45 21.19 -28.87 10.97
N PRO A 46 20.23 -29.81 11.09
CA PRO A 46 19.16 -29.70 12.07
C PRO A 46 19.76 -29.62 13.48
N GLY A 47 19.51 -28.52 14.20
CA GLY A 47 19.85 -28.39 15.63
C GLY A 47 20.90 -27.36 16.02
N SER A 48 21.51 -26.60 15.11
CA SER A 48 22.32 -25.42 15.48
C SER A 48 21.48 -24.15 15.45
N ILE A 49 21.34 -23.48 16.60
CA ILE A 49 20.75 -22.13 16.69
C ILE A 49 21.74 -21.16 16.04
N GLU A 50 21.67 -20.94 14.72
CA GLU A 50 22.30 -19.77 14.11
C GLU A 50 21.59 -18.53 14.69
N ARG A 51 22.32 -17.71 15.45
CA ARG A 51 21.80 -16.44 15.95
C ARG A 51 21.61 -15.50 14.76
N SER A 52 20.43 -14.94 14.55
CA SER A 52 20.24 -13.85 13.60
C SER A 52 21.19 -12.71 13.98
N ALA A 53 21.95 -12.19 13.02
CA ALA A 53 22.80 -11.02 13.27
C ALA A 53 21.90 -9.81 13.55
N GLN A 54 22.13 -9.15 14.69
CA GLN A 54 21.46 -7.90 15.01
C GLN A 54 22.06 -6.77 14.18
N VAL A 55 21.21 -5.98 13.53
CA VAL A 55 21.56 -4.76 12.81
C VAL A 55 21.07 -3.58 13.65
N ASN A 56 21.95 -2.62 13.93
CA ASN A 56 21.55 -1.38 14.58
C ASN A 56 21.06 -0.39 13.52
N ALA A 57 19.81 0.04 13.65
CA ALA A 57 19.17 1.00 12.76
C ALA A 57 18.49 2.07 13.62
N PRO A 58 19.18 3.17 14.01
CA PRO A 58 18.62 4.20 14.89
C PRO A 58 17.22 4.64 14.49
N TYR A 59 17.02 4.85 13.18
CA TYR A 59 15.73 5.02 12.55
C TYR A 59 15.52 3.91 11.50
N LEU A 60 14.48 3.10 11.70
CA LEU A 60 14.05 2.08 10.76
C LEU A 60 12.78 2.54 10.05
N VAL A 61 12.83 2.71 8.74
CA VAL A 61 11.66 2.99 7.89
C VAL A 61 11.29 1.73 7.13
N ILE A 62 10.02 1.33 7.21
CA ILE A 62 9.49 0.09 6.61
C ILE A 62 8.49 0.47 5.52
N GLY A 63 8.90 0.37 4.26
CA GLY A 63 8.13 0.72 3.08
C GLY A 63 8.68 1.95 2.36
N SER A 64 8.82 1.83 1.04
CA SER A 64 9.38 2.84 0.12
C SER A 64 8.30 3.40 -0.82
N GLY A 65 7.15 3.76 -0.24
CA GLY A 65 6.19 4.64 -0.89
C GLY A 65 6.46 6.09 -0.50
N ILE A 66 5.78 7.05 -1.13
CA ILE A 66 5.98 8.49 -0.90
C ILE A 66 6.06 8.90 0.58
N ALA A 67 5.29 8.24 1.46
CA ALA A 67 5.33 8.49 2.90
C ALA A 67 6.64 8.06 3.56
N GLY A 68 7.12 6.85 3.24
CA GLY A 68 8.38 6.32 3.75
C GLY A 68 9.57 7.04 3.15
N ASP A 69 9.51 7.35 1.86
CA ASP A 69 10.57 8.07 1.16
C ASP A 69 10.75 9.49 1.70
N ARG A 70 9.62 10.19 1.90
CA ARG A 70 9.63 11.52 2.52
C ARG A 70 10.15 11.48 3.96
N ALA A 71 9.76 10.47 4.74
CA ALA A 71 10.28 10.31 6.10
C ALA A 71 11.78 10.02 6.12
N ALA A 72 12.26 9.12 5.25
CA ALA A 72 13.66 8.75 5.17
C ALA A 72 14.54 9.95 4.79
N LEU A 73 14.14 10.72 3.77
CA LEU A 73 14.84 11.92 3.35
C LEU A 73 14.85 12.99 4.46
N GLU A 74 13.69 13.29 5.07
CA GLU A 74 13.62 14.30 6.14
C GLU A 74 14.48 13.93 7.36
N LEU A 75 14.53 12.65 7.72
CA LEU A 75 15.43 12.15 8.77
C LEU A 75 16.89 12.35 8.39
N ALA A 76 17.25 11.93 7.17
CA ALA A 76 18.63 11.85 6.71
C ALA A 76 19.24 13.23 6.42
N ASP A 77 18.45 14.16 5.86
CA ASP A 77 18.80 15.56 5.64
C ASP A 77 19.15 16.29 6.95
N ARG A 78 18.56 15.83 8.06
CA ARG A 78 18.85 16.32 9.41
C ARG A 78 19.97 15.54 10.11
N GLY A 79 20.69 14.71 9.37
CA GLY A 79 21.90 14.01 9.83
C GLY A 79 21.65 12.69 10.57
N ALA A 80 20.44 12.12 10.50
CA ALA A 80 20.16 10.83 11.11
C ALA A 80 20.59 9.66 10.20
N ASP A 81 21.09 8.58 10.82
CA ASP A 81 21.34 7.31 10.15
C ASP A 81 20.02 6.55 9.98
N VAL A 82 19.61 6.35 8.73
CA VAL A 82 18.33 5.74 8.36
C VAL A 82 18.58 4.40 7.67
N THR A 83 17.87 3.36 8.13
CA THR A 83 17.70 2.14 7.35
C THR A 83 16.29 2.12 6.76
N LEU A 84 16.19 2.18 5.44
CA LEU A 84 14.96 2.03 4.69
C LEU A 84 14.87 0.60 4.16
N ILE A 85 13.89 -0.17 4.61
CA ILE A 85 13.63 -1.52 4.09
C ILE A 85 12.36 -1.51 3.23
N THR A 86 12.37 -2.30 2.17
CA THR A 86 11.17 -2.52 1.35
C THR A 86 11.08 -3.99 0.93
N LYS A 87 9.84 -4.51 0.93
CA LYS A 87 9.57 -5.93 0.67
C LYS A 87 9.97 -6.33 -0.74
N GLY A 88 9.75 -5.46 -1.72
CA GLY A 88 10.06 -5.65 -3.13
C GLY A 88 11.22 -4.78 -3.57
N ARG A 89 11.15 -4.28 -4.80
CA ARG A 89 11.92 -3.11 -5.25
C ARG A 89 11.29 -1.82 -4.75
N MET A 90 12.01 -0.71 -4.78
CA MET A 90 11.48 0.60 -4.36
C MET A 90 10.30 1.06 -5.22
N ASP A 91 10.36 0.82 -6.53
CA ASP A 91 9.32 1.15 -7.52
C ASP A 91 8.09 0.22 -7.46
N GLU A 92 8.15 -0.91 -6.75
CA GLU A 92 7.02 -1.85 -6.56
C GLU A 92 6.03 -1.39 -5.47
N CYS A 93 5.63 -0.11 -5.52
CA CYS A 93 4.71 0.52 -4.57
C CYS A 93 3.47 1.14 -5.26
N ASN A 94 2.42 1.41 -4.47
CA ASN A 94 1.23 2.09 -4.99
C ASN A 94 1.48 3.55 -5.37
N SER A 95 2.47 4.21 -4.76
CA SER A 95 2.80 5.59 -5.06
C SER A 95 3.24 5.77 -6.51
N ASP A 96 4.05 4.83 -7.03
CA ASP A 96 4.48 4.79 -8.44
C ASP A 96 3.29 4.68 -9.42
N LEU A 97 2.22 3.98 -9.03
CA LEU A 97 1.06 3.74 -9.87
C LEU A 97 0.03 4.89 -9.90
N ALA A 98 0.22 5.95 -9.11
CA ALA A 98 -0.75 7.03 -9.06
C ALA A 98 -0.75 7.85 -10.36
N GLN A 99 -1.93 8.08 -10.93
CA GLN A 99 -2.08 8.76 -12.22
C GLN A 99 -2.50 10.23 -12.04
N GLY A 100 -3.65 10.44 -11.39
CA GLY A 100 -4.40 11.69 -11.33
C GLY A 100 -3.62 12.95 -10.94
N GLY A 101 -3.04 12.95 -9.75
CA GLY A 101 -2.20 14.04 -9.27
C GLY A 101 -2.22 14.23 -7.76
N ILE A 102 -1.80 15.42 -7.33
CA ILE A 102 -1.69 15.81 -5.92
C ILE A 102 -2.58 17.02 -5.67
N SER A 103 -3.53 16.93 -4.74
CA SER A 103 -4.41 18.05 -4.40
C SER A 103 -3.73 19.04 -3.45
N ALA A 104 -3.76 20.33 -3.79
CA ALA A 104 -3.27 21.40 -2.93
C ALA A 104 -3.88 22.75 -3.32
N VAL A 105 -3.94 23.69 -2.36
CA VAL A 105 -4.39 25.07 -2.61
C VAL A 105 -3.21 26.03 -2.51
N SER A 106 -2.87 26.69 -3.61
CA SER A 106 -1.76 27.66 -3.61
C SER A 106 -2.19 29.03 -3.10
N PRO A 107 -1.28 29.79 -2.44
CA PRO A 107 -1.54 31.18 -2.09
C PRO A 107 -1.95 32.05 -3.28
N GLU A 108 -1.42 31.78 -4.47
CA GLU A 108 -1.73 32.49 -5.71
C GLU A 108 -3.17 32.24 -6.15
N ALA A 109 -3.66 31.00 -6.06
CA ALA A 109 -5.05 30.66 -6.37
C ALA A 109 -6.02 31.34 -5.40
N VAL A 110 -5.64 31.44 -4.12
CA VAL A 110 -6.40 32.19 -3.10
C VAL A 110 -6.43 33.68 -3.44
N ALA A 111 -5.28 34.27 -3.76
CA ALA A 111 -5.17 35.69 -4.09
C ALA A 111 -5.95 36.06 -5.37
N ALA A 112 -6.00 35.16 -6.36
CA ALA A 112 -6.76 35.32 -7.59
C ALA A 112 -8.26 35.03 -7.45
N GLY A 113 -8.71 34.52 -6.29
CA GLY A 113 -10.10 34.11 -6.07
C GLY A 113 -10.53 32.88 -6.88
N LEU A 114 -9.58 32.07 -7.33
CA LEU A 114 -9.82 30.86 -8.13
C LEU A 114 -10.10 29.62 -7.25
N ASP A 115 -9.55 29.60 -6.04
CA ASP A 115 -9.81 28.58 -5.03
C ASP A 115 -9.66 29.17 -3.62
N SER A 116 -9.95 28.38 -2.59
CA SER A 116 -9.74 28.74 -1.19
C SER A 116 -9.40 27.51 -0.33
N TYR A 117 -8.69 27.69 0.77
CA TYR A 117 -8.49 26.60 1.74
C TYR A 117 -9.84 26.06 2.24
N ARG A 118 -10.81 26.97 2.43
CA ARG A 118 -12.16 26.60 2.88
C ARG A 118 -12.86 25.65 1.90
N SER A 119 -12.78 25.90 0.60
CA SER A 119 -13.41 25.01 -0.41
C SER A 119 -12.78 23.63 -0.42
N HIS A 120 -11.45 23.51 -0.27
CA HIS A 120 -10.80 22.19 -0.18
C HIS A 120 -11.13 21.45 1.12
N VAL A 121 -11.25 22.17 2.24
CA VAL A 121 -11.74 21.62 3.52
C VAL A 121 -13.17 21.10 3.36
N GLU A 122 -14.08 21.91 2.81
CA GLU A 122 -15.48 21.54 2.60
C GLU A 122 -15.63 20.33 1.67
N ASP A 123 -14.86 20.27 0.57
CA ASP A 123 -14.86 19.12 -0.32
C ASP A 123 -14.34 17.84 0.36
N THR A 124 -13.28 17.97 1.16
CA THR A 124 -12.72 16.82 1.90
C THR A 124 -13.69 16.31 2.97
N LEU A 125 -14.32 17.21 3.73
CA LEU A 125 -15.32 16.85 4.74
C LEU A 125 -16.57 16.22 4.11
N ARG A 126 -17.02 16.75 2.96
CA ARG A 126 -18.16 16.22 2.20
C ARG A 126 -17.83 14.82 1.67
N ALA A 127 -16.67 14.64 1.06
CA ALA A 127 -16.23 13.35 0.51
C ALA A 127 -16.07 12.28 1.59
N GLY A 128 -15.52 12.64 2.76
CA GLY A 128 -15.38 11.75 3.90
C GLY A 128 -16.68 11.47 4.67
N ASP A 129 -17.79 12.03 4.19
CA ASP A 129 -19.16 11.72 4.59
C ASP A 129 -19.41 11.90 6.11
N GLY A 130 -18.86 12.98 6.67
CA GLY A 130 -19.00 13.33 8.09
C GLY A 130 -18.08 12.55 9.04
N SER A 131 -17.27 11.61 8.55
CA SER A 131 -16.35 10.80 9.39
C SER A 131 -14.92 11.35 9.45
N CYS A 132 -14.64 12.47 8.82
CA CYS A 132 -13.33 13.14 8.91
C CYS A 132 -13.12 13.74 10.31
N ASN A 133 -11.86 13.91 10.70
CA ASN A 133 -11.46 14.82 11.76
C ASN A 133 -11.22 16.22 11.16
N PRO A 134 -12.06 17.23 11.47
CA PRO A 134 -11.95 18.55 10.87
C PRO A 134 -10.60 19.26 11.13
N ASP A 135 -10.00 19.06 12.31
CA ASP A 135 -8.72 19.69 12.65
C ASP A 135 -7.58 19.12 11.80
N VAL A 136 -7.64 17.81 11.52
CA VAL A 136 -6.67 17.13 10.64
C VAL A 136 -6.86 17.58 9.19
N VAL A 137 -8.11 17.73 8.73
CA VAL A 137 -8.42 18.24 7.38
C VAL A 137 -7.89 19.67 7.21
N GLU A 138 -8.14 20.54 8.18
CA GLU A 138 -7.68 21.93 8.17
C GLU A 138 -6.14 22.01 8.13
N MET A 139 -5.46 21.23 8.98
CA MET A 139 -4.00 21.14 8.97
C MET A 139 -3.48 20.65 7.62
N PHE A 140 -4.06 19.58 7.08
CA PHE A 140 -3.67 19.01 5.81
C PHE A 140 -3.79 20.03 4.67
N VAL A 141 -4.96 20.66 4.53
CA VAL A 141 -5.23 21.60 3.43
C VAL A 141 -4.31 22.82 3.49
N ARG A 142 -4.03 23.35 4.69
CA ARG A 142 -3.12 24.50 4.85
C ARG A 142 -1.67 24.20 4.52
N ARG A 143 -1.26 22.95 4.67
CA ARG A 143 0.15 22.54 4.56
C ARG A 143 0.48 21.86 3.24
N ALA A 144 -0.50 21.27 2.57
CA ALA A 144 -0.30 20.50 1.35
C ALA A 144 0.49 21.26 0.27
N TYR A 145 0.21 22.54 0.03
CA TYR A 145 0.94 23.28 -1.01
C TYR A 145 2.41 23.50 -0.65
N GLY A 146 2.70 24.11 0.51
CA GLY A 146 4.08 24.44 0.89
C GLY A 146 4.93 23.20 1.19
N ASP A 147 4.39 22.28 1.99
CA ASP A 147 5.16 21.14 2.51
C ASP A 147 5.19 19.93 1.57
N VAL A 148 4.30 19.87 0.58
CA VAL A 148 4.25 18.78 -0.41
C VAL A 148 4.57 19.28 -1.81
N ILE A 149 3.77 20.16 -2.40
CA ILE A 149 4.03 20.62 -3.79
C ILE A 149 5.39 21.32 -3.87
N GLY A 150 5.65 22.29 -3.00
CA GLY A 150 6.93 23.01 -2.97
C GLY A 150 8.13 22.10 -2.70
N TYR A 151 7.97 21.10 -1.81
CA TYR A 151 9.00 20.11 -1.57
C TYR A 151 9.27 19.24 -2.81
N LEU A 152 8.24 18.69 -3.44
CA LEU A 152 8.38 17.81 -4.60
C LEU A 152 9.00 18.55 -5.80
N GLU A 153 8.64 19.81 -6.02
CA GLU A 153 9.31 20.64 -7.03
C GLU A 153 10.78 20.87 -6.70
N HIS A 154 11.13 21.09 -5.43
CA HIS A 154 12.53 21.19 -5.00
C HIS A 154 13.29 19.88 -5.23
N GLN A 155 12.64 18.73 -5.11
CA GLN A 155 13.20 17.42 -5.48
C GLN A 155 13.20 17.17 -7.01
N GLY A 156 12.78 18.14 -7.82
CA GLY A 156 12.84 18.05 -9.28
C GLY A 156 11.61 17.47 -9.97
N VAL A 157 10.49 17.30 -9.27
CA VAL A 157 9.22 16.92 -9.90
C VAL A 157 8.69 18.09 -10.74
N ALA A 158 8.56 17.88 -12.04
CA ALA A 158 8.10 18.89 -12.99
C ALA A 158 6.59 18.79 -13.22
N PHE A 159 5.78 19.39 -12.34
CA PHE A 159 4.34 19.50 -12.54
C PHE A 159 4.00 20.28 -13.81
N ASP A 160 2.87 19.91 -14.44
CA ASP A 160 2.48 20.46 -15.73
C ASP A 160 2.24 21.98 -15.66
N ARG A 161 2.83 22.71 -16.63
CA ARG A 161 2.66 24.15 -16.78
C ARG A 161 2.42 24.54 -18.23
N LYS A 162 1.59 25.56 -18.43
CA LYS A 162 1.37 26.23 -19.71
C LYS A 162 1.64 27.72 -19.54
N ASP A 163 2.53 28.26 -20.36
CA ASP A 163 2.94 29.68 -20.30
C ASP A 163 3.40 30.13 -18.90
N GLY A 164 4.03 29.23 -18.14
CA GLY A 164 4.52 29.47 -16.78
C GLY A 164 3.47 29.30 -15.67
N VAL A 165 2.21 28.96 -15.99
CA VAL A 165 1.12 28.75 -15.04
C VAL A 165 0.81 27.26 -14.93
N TYR A 166 0.50 26.75 -13.72
CA TYR A 166 0.13 25.35 -13.54
C TYR A 166 -1.12 24.97 -14.33
N VAL A 167 -1.08 23.79 -14.94
CA VAL A 167 -2.26 23.13 -15.50
C VAL A 167 -2.84 22.24 -14.40
N LEU A 168 -4.03 22.59 -13.90
CA LEU A 168 -4.67 21.88 -12.79
C LEU A 168 -5.85 21.06 -13.29
N HIS A 169 -6.01 19.86 -12.73
CA HIS A 169 -7.15 18.98 -13.01
C HIS A 169 -8.21 19.07 -11.90
N GLN A 170 -9.44 18.67 -12.24
CA GLN A 170 -10.55 18.48 -11.31
C GLN A 170 -10.98 17.01 -11.35
N GLU A 171 -10.85 16.33 -10.21
CA GLU A 171 -11.30 14.95 -10.03
C GLU A 171 -12.63 14.90 -9.25
N GLY A 172 -13.22 13.71 -9.13
CA GLY A 172 -14.51 13.52 -8.50
C GLY A 172 -14.54 14.02 -7.06
N GLY A 173 -15.59 14.79 -6.74
CA GLY A 173 -15.82 15.37 -5.41
C GLY A 173 -15.15 16.72 -5.16
N HIS A 174 -14.22 17.17 -6.02
CA HIS A 174 -13.69 18.53 -5.96
C HIS A 174 -14.65 19.52 -6.60
N SER A 175 -14.81 20.69 -5.97
CA SER A 175 -15.63 21.80 -6.46
C SER A 175 -14.92 22.69 -7.49
N VAL A 176 -13.58 22.66 -7.52
CA VAL A 176 -12.75 23.42 -8.47
C VAL A 176 -11.48 22.65 -8.83
N PRO A 177 -10.79 23.00 -9.94
CA PRO A 177 -9.50 22.42 -10.28
C PRO A 177 -8.41 22.79 -9.27
N ARG A 178 -7.78 21.79 -8.65
CA ARG A 178 -6.69 21.96 -7.66
C ARG A 178 -5.70 20.78 -7.60
N VAL A 179 -5.82 19.86 -8.56
CA VAL A 179 -4.99 18.67 -8.62
C VAL A 179 -3.81 18.96 -9.54
N TYR A 180 -2.60 18.90 -9.01
CA TYR A 180 -1.34 19.11 -9.71
C TYR A 180 -0.89 17.80 -10.36
N PRO A 181 -0.90 17.70 -11.70
CA PRO A 181 -0.53 16.49 -12.41
C PRO A 181 0.89 16.56 -12.98
N VAL A 182 1.41 15.38 -13.33
CA VAL A 182 2.41 15.21 -14.39
C VAL A 182 1.76 14.29 -15.42
N ALA A 183 1.12 14.89 -16.43
CA ALA A 183 0.19 14.23 -17.34
C ALA A 183 -0.74 13.24 -16.61
N ASP A 184 -0.65 11.94 -16.93
CA ASP A 184 -1.39 10.87 -16.27
C ASP A 184 -0.49 9.84 -15.54
N TYR A 185 0.72 10.24 -15.14
CA TYR A 185 1.71 9.41 -14.45
C TYR A 185 2.38 10.12 -13.27
N THR A 186 1.65 11.01 -12.59
CA THR A 186 2.16 11.84 -11.48
C THR A 186 2.92 11.03 -10.41
N GLY A 187 2.39 9.87 -10.04
CA GLY A 187 2.98 8.96 -9.07
C GLY A 187 4.36 8.46 -9.47
N HIS A 188 4.52 8.06 -10.72
CA HIS A 188 5.78 7.58 -11.28
C HIS A 188 6.83 8.69 -11.31
N ALA A 189 6.45 9.90 -11.74
CA ALA A 189 7.34 11.06 -11.77
C ALA A 189 7.82 11.44 -10.36
N VAL A 190 6.92 11.42 -9.38
CA VAL A 190 7.26 11.64 -7.97
C VAL A 190 8.18 10.55 -7.45
N GLN A 191 7.86 9.27 -7.71
CA GLN A 191 8.66 8.19 -7.16
C GLN A 191 10.07 8.15 -7.72
N MET A 192 10.22 8.29 -9.03
CA MET A 192 11.52 8.34 -9.68
C MET A 192 12.41 9.42 -9.06
N SER A 193 11.86 10.62 -8.89
CA SER A 193 12.57 11.73 -8.24
C SER A 193 13.01 11.40 -6.82
N LEU A 194 12.10 10.92 -5.96
CA LEU A 194 12.44 10.63 -4.56
C LEU A 194 13.41 9.45 -4.42
N GLU A 195 13.26 8.41 -5.24
CA GLU A 195 14.16 7.26 -5.27
C GLU A 195 15.59 7.68 -5.62
N ASP A 196 15.78 8.53 -6.64
CA ASP A 196 17.09 9.05 -7.03
C ASP A 196 17.76 9.77 -5.85
N HIS A 197 17.01 10.61 -5.13
CA HIS A 197 17.53 11.33 -3.96
C HIS A 197 17.87 10.37 -2.82
N ILE A 198 17.03 9.37 -2.56
CA ILE A 198 17.27 8.36 -1.52
C ILE A 198 18.53 7.55 -1.81
N ARG A 199 18.68 7.05 -3.04
CA ARG A 199 19.84 6.24 -3.42
C ARG A 199 21.14 7.04 -3.42
N ALA A 200 21.06 8.35 -3.64
CA ALA A 200 22.20 9.25 -3.58
C ALA A 200 22.55 9.72 -2.16
N HIS A 201 21.65 9.56 -1.18
CA HIS A 201 21.84 10.14 0.16
C HIS A 201 22.78 9.28 1.04
N PRO A 202 23.89 9.83 1.57
CA PRO A 202 24.92 9.04 2.27
C PRO A 202 24.45 8.44 3.61
N ASN A 203 23.46 9.04 4.26
CA ASN A 203 22.93 8.56 5.55
C ASN A 203 21.73 7.61 5.40
N ILE A 204 21.34 7.22 4.18
CA ILE A 204 20.25 6.26 3.96
C ILE A 204 20.84 4.95 3.46
N THR A 205 20.63 3.88 4.23
CA THR A 205 20.88 2.51 3.77
C THR A 205 19.57 1.92 3.26
N VAL A 206 19.49 1.69 1.95
CA VAL A 206 18.34 1.04 1.31
C VAL A 206 18.55 -0.47 1.27
N LEU A 207 17.56 -1.22 1.75
CA LEU A 207 17.51 -2.68 1.68
C LEU A 207 16.23 -3.11 0.95
N GLU A 208 16.36 -3.33 -0.37
CA GLU A 208 15.31 -3.94 -1.19
C GLU A 208 15.20 -5.44 -0.89
N HIS A 209 14.07 -6.04 -1.23
CA HIS A 209 13.80 -7.46 -0.98
C HIS A 209 13.89 -7.87 0.51
N HIS A 210 13.57 -6.94 1.42
CA HIS A 210 13.54 -7.14 2.87
C HIS A 210 12.11 -6.99 3.41
N ALA A 211 11.48 -8.12 3.71
CA ALA A 211 10.10 -8.17 4.21
C ALA A 211 10.06 -8.12 5.75
N ALA A 212 9.46 -7.07 6.33
CA ALA A 212 9.23 -7.03 7.76
C ALA A 212 8.22 -8.11 8.18
N ILE A 213 8.57 -8.91 9.19
CA ILE A 213 7.77 -10.04 9.68
C ILE A 213 6.87 -9.58 10.83
N ASP A 214 7.50 -9.07 11.89
CA ASP A 214 6.84 -8.68 13.14
C ASP A 214 7.66 -7.59 13.84
N LEU A 215 6.96 -6.71 14.56
CA LEU A 215 7.59 -5.72 15.43
C LEU A 215 8.12 -6.37 16.71
N ILE A 216 9.26 -5.88 17.19
CA ILE A 216 9.83 -6.26 18.47
C ILE A 216 9.38 -5.23 19.50
N THR A 217 8.62 -5.66 20.51
CA THR A 217 8.11 -4.76 21.56
C THR A 217 8.48 -5.22 22.96
N GLU A 218 8.62 -4.25 23.86
CA GLU A 218 8.82 -4.45 25.30
C GLU A 218 7.75 -3.71 26.10
N ASN A 219 7.34 -4.28 27.24
CA ASN A 219 6.53 -3.56 28.22
C ASN A 219 7.47 -2.77 29.14
N THR A 220 7.27 -1.46 29.19
CA THR A 220 8.03 -0.51 30.02
C THR A 220 7.10 0.16 31.02
N ALA A 221 7.65 0.94 31.96
CA ALA A 221 6.83 1.74 32.89
C ALA A 221 5.92 2.75 32.17
N GLN A 222 6.31 3.18 30.97
CA GLN A 222 5.57 4.12 30.12
C GLN A 222 4.57 3.42 29.18
N GLY A 223 4.40 2.10 29.32
CA GLY A 223 3.58 1.28 28.43
C GLY A 223 4.43 0.51 27.41
N LYS A 224 3.80 0.09 26.32
CA LYS A 224 4.45 -0.73 25.30
C LYS A 224 5.35 0.12 24.41
N THR A 225 6.60 -0.29 24.24
CA THR A 225 7.60 0.38 23.41
C THR A 225 8.03 -0.53 22.26
N CYS A 226 8.12 0.03 21.05
CA CYS A 226 8.75 -0.62 19.91
C CYS A 226 10.27 -0.47 19.99
N CYS A 227 10.98 -1.57 19.74
CA CYS A 227 12.44 -1.67 19.81
C CYS A 227 13.06 -2.06 18.45
N GLY A 228 12.26 -2.14 17.39
CA GLY A 228 12.67 -2.55 16.04
C GLY A 228 11.78 -3.66 15.46
N ALA A 229 12.33 -4.48 14.56
CA ALA A 229 11.59 -5.49 13.82
C ALA A 229 12.42 -6.73 13.47
N TYR A 230 11.74 -7.86 13.30
CA TYR A 230 12.30 -9.01 12.58
C TYR A 230 12.01 -8.86 11.10
N VAL A 231 13.02 -9.10 10.26
CA VAL A 231 12.94 -8.84 8.82
C VAL A 231 13.51 -10.04 8.06
N LEU A 232 12.74 -10.60 7.14
CA LEU A 232 13.18 -11.61 6.19
C LEU A 232 13.96 -10.94 5.06
N ASP A 233 15.25 -11.23 4.99
CA ASP A 233 16.07 -10.99 3.79
C ASP A 233 15.71 -12.08 2.78
N ARG A 234 14.98 -11.68 1.73
CA ARG A 234 14.41 -12.61 0.75
C ARG A 234 15.46 -13.14 -0.23
N GLU A 235 16.59 -12.44 -0.39
CA GLU A 235 17.65 -12.86 -1.30
C GLU A 235 18.41 -14.07 -0.74
N ILE A 236 18.65 -14.07 0.57
CA ILE A 236 19.38 -15.16 1.24
C ILE A 236 18.47 -16.10 2.06
N GLY A 237 17.18 -15.78 2.16
CA GLY A 237 16.19 -16.55 2.91
C GLY A 237 16.44 -16.57 4.42
N ARG A 238 17.00 -15.49 4.99
CA ARG A 238 17.34 -15.42 6.43
C ARG A 238 16.65 -14.27 7.14
N VAL A 239 16.31 -14.47 8.40
CA VAL A 239 15.72 -13.44 9.25
C VAL A 239 16.84 -12.67 9.94
N ARG A 240 16.78 -11.34 9.83
CA ARG A 240 17.63 -10.38 10.50
C ARG A 240 16.84 -9.68 11.60
N THR A 241 17.54 -9.31 12.68
CA THR A 241 16.95 -8.59 13.80
C THR A 241 17.40 -7.15 13.72
N PHE A 242 16.50 -6.23 13.38
CA PHE A 242 16.80 -4.80 13.37
C PHE A 242 16.45 -4.21 14.72
N ALA A 243 17.45 -3.73 15.45
CA ALA A 243 17.27 -2.96 16.67
C ALA A 243 17.16 -1.49 16.31
N ALA A 244 16.01 -0.88 16.62
CA ALA A 244 15.72 0.51 16.28
C ALA A 244 15.29 1.31 17.51
N GLY A 245 15.65 2.59 17.51
CA GLY A 245 15.16 3.54 18.49
C GLY A 245 13.75 4.01 18.15
N ASN A 246 13.57 4.37 16.88
CA ASN A 246 12.27 4.73 16.30
C ASN A 246 12.03 3.89 15.03
N THR A 247 10.84 3.34 14.91
CA THR A 247 10.39 2.57 13.73
C THR A 247 9.21 3.30 13.08
N ILE A 248 9.28 3.52 11.76
CA ILE A 248 8.24 4.16 10.97
C ILE A 248 7.70 3.14 9.96
N ILE A 249 6.42 2.77 10.09
CA ILE A 249 5.72 1.90 9.13
C ILE A 249 5.06 2.78 8.07
N ALA A 250 5.36 2.50 6.80
CA ALA A 250 4.83 3.17 5.61
C ALA A 250 4.50 2.15 4.50
N THR A 251 3.92 1.01 4.86
CA THR A 251 3.79 -0.19 4.01
C THR A 251 2.64 -0.18 3.00
N GLY A 252 1.89 0.91 2.91
CA GLY A 252 0.65 0.96 2.12
C GLY A 252 -0.53 0.21 2.77
N GLY A 253 -1.64 0.11 2.05
CA GLY A 253 -2.89 -0.47 2.56
C GLY A 253 -2.99 -2.00 2.46
N ALA A 254 -4.22 -2.47 2.26
CA ALA A 254 -4.57 -3.90 2.20
C ALA A 254 -5.41 -4.28 0.97
N GLY A 255 -5.23 -3.55 -0.15
CA GLY A 255 -6.03 -3.75 -1.36
C GLY A 255 -5.91 -5.13 -1.99
N ARG A 256 -4.83 -5.88 -1.71
CA ARG A 256 -4.61 -7.24 -2.23
C ARG A 256 -5.47 -8.32 -1.58
N VAL A 257 -6.15 -7.99 -0.48
CA VAL A 257 -7.16 -8.86 0.15
C VAL A 257 -8.33 -9.12 -0.81
N TYR A 258 -8.56 -8.26 -1.81
CA TYR A 258 -9.62 -8.39 -2.79
C TYR A 258 -9.14 -9.05 -4.09
N GLN A 259 -10.05 -9.73 -4.79
CA GLN A 259 -9.76 -10.40 -6.07
C GLN A 259 -9.47 -9.39 -7.18
N VAL A 260 -10.26 -8.31 -7.22
CA VAL A 260 -10.13 -7.23 -8.20
C VAL A 260 -9.60 -6.00 -7.48
N THR A 261 -8.39 -5.58 -7.85
CA THR A 261 -7.70 -4.46 -7.23
C THR A 261 -6.83 -3.71 -8.23
N SER A 262 -6.69 -2.40 -8.03
CA SER A 262 -5.71 -1.56 -8.76
C SER A 262 -4.34 -1.54 -8.10
N ASN A 263 -4.21 -2.16 -6.91
CA ASN A 263 -3.01 -2.10 -6.09
C ASN A 263 -1.89 -3.00 -6.66
N GLN A 264 -0.64 -2.70 -6.30
CA GLN A 264 0.47 -3.62 -6.52
C GLN A 264 0.21 -4.97 -5.82
N SER A 265 0.83 -6.04 -6.34
CA SER A 265 0.73 -7.38 -5.74
C SER A 265 1.26 -7.43 -4.31
N THR A 266 2.16 -6.50 -3.95
CA THR A 266 2.83 -6.37 -2.66
C THR A 266 1.95 -5.75 -1.56
N ILE A 267 0.75 -5.24 -1.85
CA ILE A 267 -0.07 -4.46 -0.90
C ILE A 267 -1.01 -5.35 -0.08
N THR A 268 -0.42 -6.10 0.85
CA THR A 268 -1.05 -7.23 1.55
C THR A 268 -1.48 -6.93 2.99
N GLY A 269 -1.45 -5.66 3.42
CA GLY A 269 -1.86 -5.24 4.76
C GLY A 269 -0.79 -5.46 5.85
N ASP A 270 0.48 -5.62 5.45
CA ASP A 270 1.56 -6.04 6.33
C ASP A 270 1.75 -5.11 7.55
N GLY A 271 1.83 -3.80 7.34
CA GLY A 271 2.01 -2.84 8.44
C GLY A 271 0.81 -2.75 9.38
N ILE A 272 -0.41 -2.88 8.85
CA ILE A 272 -1.64 -2.93 9.65
C ILE A 272 -1.60 -4.16 10.56
N VAL A 273 -1.27 -5.32 9.99
CA VAL A 273 -1.16 -6.58 10.73
C VAL A 273 -0.03 -6.56 11.75
N MET A 274 1.18 -6.09 11.38
CA MET A 274 2.31 -6.02 12.31
C MET A 274 2.03 -5.12 13.51
N ALA A 275 1.44 -3.93 13.29
CA ALA A 275 1.07 -3.03 14.37
C ALA A 275 -0.03 -3.64 15.25
N PHE A 276 -1.04 -4.23 14.61
CA PHE A 276 -2.09 -4.95 15.31
C PHE A 276 -1.51 -6.13 16.14
N ASP A 277 -0.53 -6.84 15.59
CA ASP A 277 0.11 -7.96 16.25
C ASP A 277 0.96 -7.55 17.45
N ALA A 278 1.62 -6.39 17.34
CA ALA A 278 2.26 -5.70 18.44
C ALA A 278 1.26 -5.18 19.50
N GLY A 279 -0.05 -5.25 19.24
CA GLY A 279 -1.13 -4.90 20.15
C GLY A 279 -1.64 -3.47 20.00
N ALA A 280 -1.39 -2.82 18.86
CA ALA A 280 -2.17 -1.65 18.47
C ALA A 280 -3.60 -2.07 18.11
N SER A 281 -4.54 -1.16 18.29
CA SER A 281 -5.87 -1.29 17.69
C SER A 281 -5.86 -0.89 16.21
N VAL A 282 -6.92 -1.20 15.50
CA VAL A 282 -7.20 -0.68 14.15
C VAL A 282 -8.58 -0.05 14.12
N LEU A 283 -8.70 1.04 13.37
CA LEU A 283 -9.94 1.81 13.22
C LEU A 283 -10.42 1.81 11.77
N ASN A 284 -11.73 1.78 11.57
CA ASN A 284 -12.39 2.01 10.27
C ASN A 284 -11.89 1.11 9.12
N LEU A 285 -11.41 -0.10 9.41
CA LEU A 285 -10.98 -1.05 8.36
C LEU A 285 -12.13 -1.55 7.49
N ASP A 286 -13.38 -1.24 7.82
CA ASP A 286 -14.53 -1.42 6.94
C ASP A 286 -14.57 -0.38 5.80
N LYS A 287 -13.85 0.74 5.90
CA LYS A 287 -13.86 1.83 4.91
C LYS A 287 -12.84 1.61 3.80
N THR A 288 -12.98 0.51 3.06
CA THR A 288 -12.26 0.29 1.79
C THR A 288 -12.94 1.06 0.67
N GLN A 289 -12.19 1.90 -0.05
CA GLN A 289 -12.68 2.57 -1.25
C GLN A 289 -12.49 1.67 -2.47
N PHE A 290 -13.54 1.57 -3.28
CA PHE A 290 -13.50 0.93 -4.59
C PHE A 290 -13.43 1.98 -5.68
N HIS A 291 -12.41 1.92 -6.53
CA HIS A 291 -12.33 2.79 -7.71
C HIS A 291 -13.30 2.27 -8.77
N PRO A 292 -14.14 3.11 -9.37
CA PRO A 292 -15.19 2.66 -10.29
C PRO A 292 -14.64 2.22 -11.66
N THR A 293 -13.54 2.82 -12.11
CA THR A 293 -13.03 2.65 -13.48
C THR A 293 -11.65 2.00 -13.47
N VAL A 294 -11.62 0.67 -13.37
CA VAL A 294 -10.42 -0.12 -13.63
C VAL A 294 -10.69 -0.97 -14.87
N TYR A 295 -9.74 -1.02 -15.79
CA TYR A 295 -9.88 -1.72 -17.06
C TYR A 295 -10.23 -3.19 -16.83
N PHE A 296 -11.28 -3.65 -17.52
CA PHE A 296 -11.68 -5.05 -17.50
C PHE A 296 -11.09 -5.76 -18.72
N ASP A 297 -10.18 -6.69 -18.46
CA ASP A 297 -9.67 -7.61 -19.47
C ASP A 297 -10.31 -8.99 -19.26
N PRO A 298 -11.12 -9.49 -20.22
CA PRO A 298 -11.73 -10.82 -20.15
C PRO A 298 -10.72 -11.97 -20.15
N GLY A 299 -9.51 -11.76 -20.71
CA GLY A 299 -8.46 -12.76 -20.84
C GLY A 299 -7.39 -12.69 -19.75
N ALA A 300 -7.38 -11.65 -18.91
CA ALA A 300 -6.36 -11.47 -17.89
C ALA A 300 -6.57 -12.40 -16.68
N ASN A 301 -5.62 -13.32 -16.51
CA ASN A 301 -5.25 -13.85 -15.19
C ASN A 301 -4.38 -12.86 -14.39
N ALA A 302 -4.29 -11.60 -14.84
CA ALA A 302 -3.40 -10.61 -14.24
C ALA A 302 -3.81 -10.32 -12.81
N ASN A 303 -2.82 -10.38 -11.93
CA ASN A 303 -2.97 -10.12 -10.51
C ASN A 303 -3.40 -8.66 -10.23
N ARG A 304 -3.03 -7.72 -11.08
CA ARG A 304 -3.39 -6.29 -10.99
C ARG A 304 -4.15 -5.91 -12.24
N ARG A 305 -5.14 -5.02 -12.11
CA ARG A 305 -5.82 -4.41 -13.25
C ARG A 305 -5.40 -2.95 -13.43
N PHE A 306 -5.29 -2.52 -14.68
CA PHE A 306 -4.89 -1.16 -15.05
C PHE A 306 -5.98 -0.15 -14.66
N LEU A 307 -5.63 0.88 -13.90
CA LEU A 307 -6.58 1.90 -13.48
C LEU A 307 -6.78 2.92 -14.62
N MET A 308 -8.04 3.28 -14.87
CA MET A 308 -8.41 4.36 -15.79
C MET A 308 -8.73 5.59 -14.94
N THR A 309 -7.89 6.63 -15.00
CA THR A 309 -7.94 7.78 -14.09
C THR A 309 -9.33 8.38 -13.94
N GLU A 310 -9.64 8.85 -12.74
CA GLU A 310 -10.92 9.52 -12.46
C GLU A 310 -11.09 10.80 -13.28
N ALA A 311 -9.99 11.45 -13.67
CA ALA A 311 -10.02 12.64 -14.52
C ALA A 311 -10.73 12.41 -15.87
N LEU A 312 -10.80 11.18 -16.40
CA LEU A 312 -11.57 10.85 -17.60
C LEU A 312 -13.08 11.03 -17.40
N ARG A 313 -13.56 10.82 -16.17
CA ARG A 313 -14.93 11.15 -15.74
C ARG A 313 -15.00 12.54 -15.11
N GLY A 314 -13.91 13.30 -14.99
CA GLY A 314 -13.97 14.67 -14.47
C GLY A 314 -14.79 15.56 -15.41
N GLU A 315 -15.37 16.64 -14.91
CA GLU A 315 -16.19 17.57 -15.73
C GLU A 315 -15.41 18.12 -16.94
N ALA A 316 -14.08 18.23 -16.81
CA ALA A 316 -13.19 18.69 -17.89
C ALA A 316 -13.02 17.69 -19.06
N VAL A 317 -13.43 16.43 -18.90
CA VAL A 317 -13.47 15.43 -19.97
C VAL A 317 -14.91 15.03 -20.26
N GLY A 318 -15.72 14.77 -19.23
CA GLY A 318 -17.14 14.48 -19.40
C GLY A 318 -17.43 13.01 -19.70
N GLY A 319 -16.52 12.09 -19.39
CA GLY A 319 -16.74 10.66 -19.59
C GLY A 319 -17.89 10.12 -18.74
N VAL A 320 -18.73 9.29 -19.36
CA VAL A 320 -19.89 8.67 -18.70
C VAL A 320 -19.73 7.15 -18.66
N LEU A 321 -20.36 6.52 -17.68
CA LEU A 321 -20.48 5.08 -17.60
C LEU A 321 -21.75 4.63 -18.31
N ALA A 322 -21.65 3.57 -19.10
CA ALA A 322 -22.74 3.04 -19.92
C ALA A 322 -22.86 1.52 -19.73
N LEU A 323 -24.09 1.01 -19.90
CA LEU A 323 -24.37 -0.42 -19.73
C LEU A 323 -23.84 -1.27 -20.90
N THR A 324 -23.81 -0.70 -22.10
CA THR A 324 -23.31 -1.34 -23.34
C THR A 324 -22.29 -0.44 -24.03
N PRO A 325 -21.41 -0.96 -24.90
CA PRO A 325 -20.37 -0.16 -25.55
C PRO A 325 -20.94 1.00 -26.38
N GLU A 326 -22.11 0.80 -26.99
CA GLU A 326 -22.76 1.75 -27.91
C GLU A 326 -23.67 2.75 -27.19
N SER A 327 -23.96 2.53 -25.90
CA SER A 327 -24.86 3.42 -25.16
C SER A 327 -24.14 4.71 -24.75
N THR A 328 -24.88 5.81 -24.84
CA THR A 328 -24.47 7.14 -24.37
C THR A 328 -25.27 7.59 -23.14
N GLU A 329 -26.16 6.73 -22.63
CA GLU A 329 -26.94 7.01 -21.42
C GLU A 329 -26.05 6.83 -20.18
N ASP A 330 -26.01 7.85 -19.31
CA ASP A 330 -25.27 7.77 -18.06
C ASP A 330 -25.94 6.78 -17.10
N LEU A 331 -25.34 5.59 -16.99
CA LEU A 331 -25.74 4.50 -16.12
C LEU A 331 -25.96 4.97 -14.69
N VAL A 332 -25.11 5.85 -14.17
CA VAL A 332 -25.20 6.28 -12.76
C VAL A 332 -26.47 7.09 -12.53
N SER A 333 -26.81 7.97 -13.48
CA SER A 333 -28.05 8.76 -13.43
C SER A 333 -29.31 7.90 -13.48
N VAL A 334 -29.26 6.78 -14.20
CA VAL A 334 -30.37 5.80 -14.28
C VAL A 334 -30.52 5.03 -12.97
N ILE A 335 -29.41 4.60 -12.36
CA ILE A 335 -29.42 3.73 -11.18
C ILE A 335 -29.64 4.51 -9.88
N VAL A 336 -29.08 5.73 -9.77
CA VAL A 336 -29.10 6.55 -8.56
C VAL A 336 -29.59 7.97 -8.89
N PRO A 337 -30.88 8.27 -8.67
CA PRO A 337 -31.45 9.58 -8.98
C PRO A 337 -30.70 10.73 -8.29
N GLY A 338 -30.43 11.81 -9.04
CA GLY A 338 -29.71 12.99 -8.54
C GLY A 338 -28.18 12.85 -8.54
N HIS A 339 -27.66 11.72 -9.01
CA HIS A 339 -26.23 11.46 -9.16
C HIS A 339 -25.89 11.18 -10.62
N SER A 340 -24.62 11.34 -10.97
CA SER A 340 -24.08 11.06 -12.30
C SER A 340 -22.72 10.37 -12.22
N SER A 341 -22.16 10.01 -13.37
CA SER A 341 -20.79 9.50 -13.51
C SER A 341 -19.69 10.43 -12.94
N HIS A 342 -20.02 11.69 -12.63
CA HIS A 342 -19.16 12.69 -12.00
C HIS A 342 -19.20 12.66 -10.46
N SER A 343 -20.06 11.83 -9.86
CA SER A 343 -20.21 11.72 -8.40
C SER A 343 -18.99 11.08 -7.72
N THR A 344 -18.98 11.07 -6.38
CA THR A 344 -17.93 10.41 -5.59
C THR A 344 -17.85 8.91 -5.87
N ARG A 345 -16.64 8.36 -5.70
CA ARG A 345 -16.31 6.96 -6.04
C ARG A 345 -17.24 5.93 -5.44
N ASP A 346 -17.64 6.12 -4.18
CA ASP A 346 -18.52 5.18 -3.48
C ASP A 346 -19.91 5.11 -4.13
N ILE A 347 -20.45 6.23 -4.59
CA ILE A 347 -21.74 6.31 -5.29
C ILE A 347 -21.62 5.65 -6.65
N VAL A 348 -20.60 5.99 -7.42
CA VAL A 348 -20.39 5.45 -8.77
C VAL A 348 -20.11 3.95 -8.73
N ALA A 349 -19.22 3.47 -7.85
CA ALA A 349 -18.92 2.05 -7.71
C ALA A 349 -20.15 1.23 -7.30
N ARG A 350 -20.98 1.78 -6.40
CA ARG A 350 -22.25 1.17 -6.01
C ARG A 350 -23.25 1.14 -7.15
N ALA A 351 -23.38 2.22 -7.93
CA ALA A 351 -24.24 2.25 -9.10
C ALA A 351 -23.86 1.17 -10.12
N ILE A 352 -22.56 1.03 -10.42
CA ILE A 352 -22.07 -0.03 -11.30
C ILE A 352 -22.40 -1.42 -10.73
N TYR A 353 -22.10 -1.67 -9.45
CA TYR A 353 -22.39 -2.95 -8.81
C TYR A 353 -23.90 -3.27 -8.87
N THR A 354 -24.76 -2.32 -8.51
CA THR A 354 -26.22 -2.48 -8.58
C THR A 354 -26.68 -2.79 -10.00
N ALA A 355 -26.15 -2.13 -11.03
CA ALA A 355 -26.47 -2.43 -12.42
C ALA A 355 -26.09 -3.87 -12.80
N MET A 356 -24.89 -4.31 -12.42
CA MET A 356 -24.43 -5.69 -12.67
C MET A 356 -25.35 -6.73 -12.00
N GLN A 357 -25.79 -6.47 -10.76
CA GLN A 357 -26.71 -7.35 -10.05
C GLN A 357 -28.12 -7.37 -10.66
N GLN A 358 -28.61 -6.23 -11.16
CA GLN A 358 -29.89 -6.14 -11.87
C GLN A 358 -29.86 -6.95 -13.16
N GLU A 359 -28.80 -6.81 -13.96
CA GLU A 359 -28.62 -7.58 -15.21
C GLU A 359 -28.49 -9.08 -14.94
N HIS A 360 -27.72 -9.47 -13.91
CA HIS A 360 -27.66 -10.86 -13.46
C HIS A 360 -29.05 -11.41 -13.11
N SER A 361 -29.88 -10.64 -12.40
CA SER A 361 -31.24 -11.04 -12.00
C SER A 361 -32.20 -11.15 -13.19
N LYS A 362 -31.94 -10.46 -14.30
CA LYS A 362 -32.67 -10.58 -15.58
C LYS A 362 -32.21 -11.80 -16.41
N GLY A 363 -31.23 -12.57 -15.95
CA GLY A 363 -30.64 -13.68 -16.70
C GLY A 363 -29.59 -13.25 -17.73
N ASN A 364 -29.10 -12.02 -17.65
CA ASN A 364 -28.08 -11.44 -18.54
C ASN A 364 -26.83 -11.03 -17.73
N PRO A 365 -26.07 -11.97 -17.14
CA PRO A 365 -24.93 -11.61 -16.30
C PRO A 365 -23.85 -10.88 -17.10
N ILE A 366 -23.51 -9.66 -16.69
CA ILE A 366 -22.41 -8.86 -17.23
C ILE A 366 -21.21 -8.87 -16.27
N SER A 367 -20.00 -8.78 -16.82
CA SER A 367 -18.75 -8.77 -16.04
C SER A 367 -18.11 -7.39 -15.90
N ASN A 368 -18.60 -6.42 -16.68
CA ASN A 368 -18.11 -5.06 -16.75
C ASN A 368 -19.22 -4.11 -17.22
N VAL A 369 -18.94 -2.82 -17.11
CA VAL A 369 -19.65 -1.72 -17.79
C VAL A 369 -18.66 -1.02 -18.72
N TRP A 370 -19.08 0.08 -19.33
CA TRP A 370 -18.31 0.76 -20.37
C TRP A 370 -18.06 2.22 -19.98
N LEU A 371 -16.80 2.66 -20.04
CA LEU A 371 -16.43 4.07 -19.94
C LEU A 371 -16.47 4.68 -21.34
N ASN A 372 -17.42 5.56 -21.58
CA ASN A 372 -17.66 6.20 -22.86
C ASN A 372 -17.20 7.67 -22.80
N LEU A 373 -16.21 8.02 -23.64
CA LEU A 373 -15.71 9.39 -23.82
C LEU A 373 -16.19 10.03 -25.12
N THR A 374 -16.88 9.29 -26.00
CA THR A 374 -17.30 9.76 -27.33
C THR A 374 -18.32 10.91 -27.27
N THR A 375 -19.01 11.03 -26.13
CA THR A 375 -19.95 12.12 -25.84
C THR A 375 -19.38 13.13 -24.84
N ALA A 376 -18.05 13.25 -24.77
CA ALA A 376 -17.33 14.15 -23.87
C ALA A 376 -17.94 15.57 -23.84
N VAL A 377 -18.25 16.05 -22.64
CA VAL A 377 -18.84 17.38 -22.39
C VAL A 377 -17.98 18.50 -22.97
N THR A 378 -16.66 18.33 -22.96
CA THR A 378 -15.71 19.37 -23.40
C THR A 378 -15.34 19.29 -24.88
N GLY A 379 -15.78 18.25 -25.61
CA GLY A 379 -15.49 18.08 -27.03
C GLY A 379 -13.99 17.94 -27.35
N LYS A 380 -13.19 17.43 -26.42
CA LYS A 380 -11.74 17.22 -26.61
C LYS A 380 -11.48 16.34 -27.82
N SER A 381 -10.58 16.81 -28.69
CA SER A 381 -10.09 16.04 -29.84
C SER A 381 -9.27 14.84 -29.37
N ARG A 382 -9.12 13.86 -30.28
CA ARG A 382 -8.24 12.70 -30.09
C ARG A 382 -6.83 13.12 -29.68
N GLU A 383 -6.26 14.13 -30.34
CA GLU A 383 -4.92 14.64 -30.07
C GLU A 383 -4.81 15.25 -28.67
N GLN A 384 -5.84 15.96 -28.21
CA GLN A 384 -5.88 16.50 -26.85
C GLN A 384 -5.95 15.39 -25.80
N LEU A 385 -6.77 14.36 -26.02
CA LEU A 385 -6.86 13.21 -25.12
C LEU A 385 -5.54 12.43 -25.07
N GLU A 386 -4.89 12.22 -26.22
CA GLU A 386 -3.59 11.55 -26.31
C GLU A 386 -2.48 12.37 -25.62
N GLN A 387 -2.53 13.70 -25.71
CA GLN A 387 -1.57 14.57 -25.04
C GLN A 387 -1.78 14.63 -23.53
N GLU A 388 -3.02 14.71 -23.05
CA GLU A 388 -3.34 14.83 -21.62
C GLU A 388 -3.25 13.49 -20.87
N PHE A 389 -3.60 12.38 -21.54
CA PHE A 389 -3.65 11.03 -20.96
C PHE A 389 -2.78 10.02 -21.74
N PRO A 390 -1.48 10.31 -21.97
CA PRO A 390 -0.64 9.51 -22.87
C PRO A 390 -0.47 8.06 -22.43
N THR A 391 -0.41 7.79 -21.11
CA THR A 391 -0.26 6.43 -20.58
C THR A 391 -1.52 5.62 -20.82
N ILE A 392 -2.68 6.19 -20.51
CA ILE A 392 -3.96 5.54 -20.68
C ILE A 392 -4.28 5.36 -22.17
N PHE A 393 -4.05 6.38 -22.99
CA PHE A 393 -4.29 6.35 -24.42
C PHE A 393 -3.45 5.24 -25.08
N ARG A 394 -2.15 5.18 -24.76
CA ARG A 394 -1.27 4.10 -25.22
C ARG A 394 -1.74 2.72 -24.76
N PHE A 395 -2.05 2.57 -23.47
CA PHE A 395 -2.53 1.30 -22.93
C PHE A 395 -3.79 0.82 -23.67
N CYS A 396 -4.78 1.68 -23.88
CA CYS A 396 -5.99 1.31 -24.58
C CYS A 396 -5.75 0.95 -26.05
N LEU A 397 -4.88 1.70 -26.76
CA LEU A 397 -4.50 1.36 -28.13
C LEU A 397 -3.81 -0.01 -28.22
N GLU A 398 -2.97 -0.37 -27.24
CA GLU A 398 -2.37 -1.71 -27.15
C GLU A 398 -3.41 -2.82 -26.95
N GLN A 399 -4.55 -2.49 -26.32
CA GLN A 399 -5.72 -3.37 -26.22
C GLN A 399 -6.63 -3.33 -27.47
N GLY A 400 -6.27 -2.54 -28.48
CA GLY A 400 -7.07 -2.36 -29.70
C GLY A 400 -8.28 -1.44 -29.54
N ILE A 401 -8.28 -0.55 -28.54
CA ILE A 401 -9.37 0.39 -28.24
C ILE A 401 -8.85 1.82 -28.41
N ASP A 402 -9.42 2.57 -29.35
CA ASP A 402 -9.24 4.02 -29.38
C ASP A 402 -10.30 4.68 -28.50
N ILE A 403 -9.91 5.13 -27.30
CA ILE A 403 -10.84 5.69 -26.31
C ILE A 403 -11.49 7.02 -26.72
N SER A 404 -11.01 7.66 -27.79
CA SER A 404 -11.65 8.84 -28.35
C SER A 404 -12.85 8.49 -29.26
N GLU A 405 -12.90 7.25 -29.75
CA GLU A 405 -13.92 6.79 -30.70
C GLU A 405 -14.75 5.61 -30.16
N GLN A 406 -14.25 4.91 -29.14
CA GLN A 406 -14.82 3.67 -28.63
C GLN A 406 -14.87 3.68 -27.09
N SER A 407 -15.91 3.07 -26.53
CA SER A 407 -16.00 2.88 -25.09
C SER A 407 -15.02 1.81 -24.60
N ALA A 408 -14.39 2.04 -23.44
CA ALA A 408 -13.48 1.07 -22.82
C ALA A 408 -14.19 0.24 -21.74
N PRO A 409 -13.99 -1.09 -21.67
CA PRO A 409 -14.59 -1.93 -20.65
C PRO A 409 -13.95 -1.66 -19.27
N VAL A 410 -14.77 -1.40 -18.27
CA VAL A 410 -14.34 -1.07 -16.90
C VAL A 410 -15.18 -1.75 -15.83
N VAL A 411 -14.59 -1.93 -14.64
CA VAL A 411 -15.23 -2.57 -13.49
C VAL A 411 -14.71 -1.99 -12.18
N PRO A 412 -15.52 -1.94 -11.12
CA PRO A 412 -15.07 -1.52 -9.81
C PRO A 412 -13.97 -2.42 -9.24
N ALA A 413 -13.00 -1.83 -8.56
CA ALA A 413 -11.88 -2.55 -7.96
C ALA A 413 -11.50 -1.95 -6.60
N ALA A 414 -11.06 -2.77 -5.65
CA ALA A 414 -10.49 -2.27 -4.41
C ALA A 414 -9.29 -1.36 -4.70
N HIS A 415 -9.24 -0.20 -4.08
CA HIS A 415 -8.27 0.85 -4.46
C HIS A 415 -7.52 1.43 -3.27
N TYR A 416 -8.22 1.82 -2.21
CA TYR A 416 -7.61 2.50 -1.07
C TYR A 416 -8.21 2.07 0.27
N THR A 417 -7.38 2.00 1.30
CA THR A 417 -7.77 1.68 2.67
C THR A 417 -7.90 2.99 3.46
N CYS A 418 -9.13 3.44 3.78
CA CYS A 418 -9.33 4.69 4.53
C CYS A 418 -9.15 4.52 6.04
N GLY A 419 -9.31 3.29 6.54
CA GLY A 419 -8.98 2.89 7.90
C GLY A 419 -7.52 2.48 8.06
N GLY A 420 -7.15 2.07 9.26
CA GLY A 420 -5.78 1.66 9.55
C GLY A 420 -5.44 1.73 11.03
N VAL A 421 -4.15 1.84 11.33
CA VAL A 421 -3.63 1.99 12.70
C VAL A 421 -3.87 3.44 13.14
N PRO A 422 -4.58 3.71 14.24
CA PRO A 422 -4.81 5.07 14.70
C PRO A 422 -3.51 5.74 15.14
N VAL A 423 -3.33 6.99 14.70
CA VAL A 423 -2.16 7.80 15.02
C VAL A 423 -2.53 9.20 15.47
N ASN A 424 -1.61 9.86 16.17
CA ASN A 424 -1.74 11.27 16.50
C ASN A 424 -1.43 12.17 15.28
N ILE A 425 -1.48 13.49 15.47
CA ILE A 425 -1.22 14.47 14.39
C ILE A 425 0.20 14.39 13.79
N HIS A 426 1.12 13.68 14.45
CA HIS A 426 2.50 13.47 13.99
C HIS A 426 2.73 12.08 13.40
N GLY A 427 1.69 11.23 13.29
CA GLY A 427 1.85 9.85 12.84
C GLY A 427 2.34 8.87 13.92
N GLY A 428 2.46 9.32 15.18
CA GLY A 428 2.83 8.46 16.30
C GLY A 428 1.66 7.57 16.74
N SER A 429 1.91 6.27 16.90
CA SER A 429 0.91 5.30 17.39
C SER A 429 0.83 5.28 18.92
N ALA A 430 -0.09 4.48 19.47
CA ALA A 430 -0.15 4.20 20.90
C ALA A 430 1.07 3.41 21.45
N ILE A 431 1.88 2.81 20.57
CA ILE A 431 3.11 2.11 20.94
C ILE A 431 4.27 3.10 20.85
N THR A 432 4.97 3.32 21.96
CA THR A 432 5.99 4.37 22.00
C THR A 432 7.20 4.01 21.12
N GLY A 433 7.67 4.97 20.32
CA GLY A 433 8.72 4.75 19.32
C GLY A 433 8.25 4.09 18.03
N LEU A 434 6.94 3.85 17.87
CA LEU A 434 6.34 3.37 16.63
C LEU A 434 5.48 4.46 15.99
N TYR A 435 5.84 4.82 14.77
CA TYR A 435 5.06 5.67 13.88
C TYR A 435 4.43 4.82 12.78
N VAL A 436 3.23 5.21 12.34
CA VAL A 436 2.54 4.61 11.20
C VAL A 436 2.00 5.72 10.33
N ILE A 437 2.37 5.73 9.04
CA ILE A 437 2.07 6.83 8.12
C ILE A 437 1.67 6.31 6.74
N GLY A 438 1.00 7.18 5.96
CA GLY A 438 0.42 6.79 4.67
C GLY A 438 -0.79 5.88 4.84
N GLU A 439 -1.08 5.06 3.82
CA GLU A 439 -2.34 4.30 3.72
C GLU A 439 -2.56 3.24 4.82
N CYS A 440 -1.51 2.79 5.53
CA CYS A 440 -1.71 1.90 6.68
C CYS A 440 -2.15 2.61 7.97
N ALA A 441 -2.14 3.95 7.98
CA ALA A 441 -2.52 4.77 9.13
C ALA A 441 -3.98 5.21 9.03
N TYR A 442 -4.63 5.29 10.19
CA TYR A 442 -5.86 6.05 10.38
C TYR A 442 -5.49 7.40 11.00
N THR A 443 -5.44 8.43 10.16
CA THR A 443 -5.17 9.83 10.56
C THR A 443 -6.45 10.58 10.93
N GLY A 444 -7.60 10.11 10.42
CA GLY A 444 -8.87 10.83 10.43
C GLY A 444 -9.09 11.76 9.22
N LEU A 445 -8.12 11.89 8.30
CA LEU A 445 -8.27 12.75 7.12
C LEU A 445 -9.35 12.26 6.15
N MET A 446 -9.36 10.96 5.86
CA MET A 446 -10.13 10.38 4.76
C MET A 446 -11.60 10.07 5.11
N GLY A 447 -11.94 10.05 6.40
CA GLY A 447 -13.28 9.69 6.87
C GLY A 447 -13.76 8.34 6.32
N ALA A 448 -15.01 8.29 5.86
CA ALA A 448 -15.62 7.07 5.32
C ALA A 448 -15.34 6.86 3.83
N ASN A 449 -14.81 7.88 3.13
CA ASN A 449 -14.50 7.83 1.71
C ASN A 449 -13.48 8.93 1.35
N ARG A 450 -12.35 8.51 0.79
CA ARG A 450 -11.27 9.42 0.39
C ARG A 450 -11.70 10.33 -0.77
N LEU A 451 -11.44 11.64 -0.65
CA LEU A 451 -11.43 12.56 -1.79
C LEU A 451 -10.25 12.25 -2.72
N ALA A 452 -10.51 12.19 -4.03
CA ALA A 452 -9.49 11.87 -5.02
C ALA A 452 -8.29 12.84 -4.93
N SER A 453 -7.08 12.35 -5.25
CA SER A 453 -5.81 13.08 -5.12
C SER A 453 -5.35 13.50 -3.71
N ASN A 454 -6.09 13.22 -2.62
CA ASN A 454 -5.62 13.53 -1.26
C ASN A 454 -4.60 12.51 -0.68
N SER A 455 -4.41 11.31 -1.25
CA SER A 455 -3.57 10.26 -0.63
C SER A 455 -2.06 10.47 -0.74
N LEU A 456 -1.56 10.89 -1.91
CA LEU A 456 -0.15 11.21 -2.08
C LEU A 456 0.29 12.36 -1.15
N PRO A 457 -0.43 13.50 -1.09
CA PRO A 457 -0.06 14.57 -0.19
C PRO A 457 -0.24 14.20 1.28
N GLU A 458 -1.20 13.34 1.65
CA GLU A 458 -1.27 12.81 3.02
C GLU A 458 -0.01 12.04 3.37
N GLY A 459 0.41 11.11 2.49
CA GLY A 459 1.61 10.31 2.69
C GLY A 459 2.86 11.19 2.86
N ALA A 460 3.09 12.12 1.93
CA ALA A 460 4.23 13.03 2.00
C ALA A 460 4.20 13.91 3.26
N LEU A 461 3.06 14.53 3.57
CA LEU A 461 2.93 15.38 4.75
C LEU A 461 3.20 14.57 6.02
N TYR A 462 2.58 13.42 6.21
CA TYR A 462 2.81 12.61 7.40
C TYR A 462 4.23 12.03 7.48
N GLY A 463 4.90 11.81 6.34
CA GLY A 463 6.33 11.49 6.31
C GLY A 463 7.19 12.58 6.95
N LEU A 464 6.95 13.85 6.57
CA LEU A 464 7.60 15.02 7.18
C LEU A 464 7.28 15.12 8.69
N LEU A 465 6.02 14.95 9.08
CA LEU A 465 5.58 15.10 10.47
C LEU A 465 6.19 14.02 11.37
N ALA A 466 6.14 12.75 10.95
CA ALA A 466 6.67 11.64 11.72
C ALA A 466 8.19 11.72 11.85
N ALA A 467 8.91 12.07 10.78
CA ALA A 467 10.36 12.27 10.83
C ALA A 467 10.74 13.40 11.80
N THR A 468 10.05 14.54 11.72
CA THR A 468 10.31 15.69 12.59
C THR A 468 10.05 15.36 14.07
N ASP A 469 8.96 14.65 14.36
CA ASP A 469 8.62 14.26 15.73
C ASP A 469 9.59 13.19 16.28
N ALA A 470 9.97 12.20 15.46
CA ALA A 470 10.92 11.17 15.84
C ALA A 470 12.31 11.74 16.17
N LEU A 471 12.76 12.77 15.44
CA LEU A 471 14.01 13.50 15.72
C LEU A 471 13.93 14.34 16.99
N SER A 472 12.73 14.85 17.32
CA SER A 472 12.50 15.61 18.56
C SER A 472 12.45 14.69 19.78
N HIS A 473 12.22 13.38 19.57
CA HIS A 473 12.16 12.35 20.59
C HIS A 473 13.12 11.18 20.28
N PRO A 474 14.44 11.44 20.20
CA PRO A 474 15.41 10.43 19.80
C PRO A 474 15.44 9.30 20.83
N ARG A 475 15.52 8.08 20.32
CA ARG A 475 15.60 6.85 21.14
C ARG A 475 16.81 6.06 20.70
N ARG A 476 17.48 5.41 21.66
CA ARG A 476 18.62 4.54 21.38
C ARG A 476 18.13 3.12 21.07
N PRO A 477 18.63 2.49 19.99
CA PRO A 477 18.48 1.05 19.77
C PRO A 477 18.89 0.24 21.00
N ARG A 478 18.22 -0.87 21.23
CA ARG A 478 18.59 -1.80 22.31
C ARG A 478 19.92 -2.48 21.97
N ASP A 479 20.82 -2.57 22.96
CA ASP A 479 22.12 -3.20 22.77
C ASP A 479 22.01 -4.70 22.45
N SER A 480 20.97 -5.36 22.97
CA SER A 480 20.68 -6.77 22.67
C SER A 480 19.18 -6.99 22.60
N LEU A 481 18.72 -7.47 21.46
CA LEU A 481 17.38 -8.04 21.28
C LEU A 481 17.45 -9.56 21.23
N ARG A 482 16.31 -10.21 21.44
CA ARG A 482 16.21 -11.65 21.21
C ARG A 482 16.34 -11.92 19.71
N PRO A 483 17.17 -12.88 19.29
CA PRO A 483 17.24 -13.25 17.88
C PRO A 483 15.96 -13.97 17.46
N TRP A 484 15.68 -13.96 16.15
CA TRP A 484 14.60 -14.76 15.58
C TRP A 484 14.84 -16.24 15.87
N ARG A 485 13.78 -16.96 16.24
CA ARG A 485 13.82 -18.40 16.44
C ARG A 485 13.14 -19.07 15.26
N TYR A 486 13.92 -19.70 14.41
CA TYR A 486 13.40 -20.55 13.35
C TYR A 486 12.60 -21.70 13.94
N THR A 487 11.45 -22.01 13.33
CA THR A 487 10.78 -23.27 13.59
C THR A 487 11.65 -24.42 13.10
N HIS A 488 11.40 -25.63 13.61
CA HIS A 488 12.00 -26.86 13.08
C HIS A 488 11.39 -27.28 11.73
N ALA A 489 10.66 -26.38 11.06
CA ALA A 489 10.06 -26.63 9.76
C ALA A 489 11.15 -26.88 8.71
N THR A 490 11.03 -28.02 8.04
CA THR A 490 11.93 -28.44 6.95
C THR A 490 11.19 -28.65 5.64
N GLN A 491 9.87 -28.45 5.64
CA GLN A 491 9.02 -28.71 4.48
C GLN A 491 8.94 -27.48 3.58
N GLU A 492 8.99 -27.72 2.27
CA GLU A 492 8.62 -26.71 1.28
C GLU A 492 7.12 -26.42 1.37
N ILE A 493 6.71 -25.24 0.91
CA ILE A 493 5.33 -24.80 0.98
C ILE A 493 4.51 -25.61 -0.01
N ASP A 494 3.37 -26.13 0.44
CA ASP A 494 2.36 -26.69 -0.47
C ASP A 494 1.73 -25.54 -1.29
N GLU A 495 2.19 -25.38 -2.52
CA GLU A 495 1.72 -24.32 -3.42
C GLU A 495 0.23 -24.43 -3.73
N ALA A 496 -0.32 -25.64 -3.83
CA ALA A 496 -1.73 -25.86 -4.12
C ALA A 496 -2.60 -25.43 -2.93
N ALA A 497 -2.19 -25.77 -1.71
CA ALA A 497 -2.83 -25.30 -0.49
C ALA A 497 -2.75 -23.78 -0.39
N ARG A 498 -1.56 -23.19 -0.59
CA ARG A 498 -1.34 -21.74 -0.57
C ARG A 498 -2.25 -21.01 -1.56
N ASN A 499 -2.27 -21.45 -2.82
CA ASN A 499 -3.07 -20.82 -3.88
C ASN A 499 -4.56 -20.91 -3.55
N THR A 500 -5.02 -22.06 -3.04
CA THR A 500 -6.41 -22.27 -2.63
C THR A 500 -6.81 -21.31 -1.51
N LEU A 501 -5.96 -21.16 -0.48
CA LEU A 501 -6.23 -20.23 0.63
C LEU A 501 -6.24 -18.78 0.16
N TRP A 502 -5.31 -18.40 -0.72
CA TRP A 502 -5.23 -17.06 -1.28
C TRP A 502 -6.46 -16.71 -2.13
N ASP A 503 -6.86 -17.61 -3.03
CA ASP A 503 -8.03 -17.44 -3.89
C ASP A 503 -9.33 -17.41 -3.07
N SER A 504 -9.45 -18.27 -2.07
CA SER A 504 -10.59 -18.28 -1.14
C SER A 504 -10.70 -16.97 -0.37
N THR A 505 -9.57 -16.45 0.14
CA THR A 505 -9.51 -15.15 0.84
C THR A 505 -10.01 -14.03 -0.06
N ARG A 506 -9.46 -13.94 -1.28
CA ARG A 506 -9.82 -12.91 -2.25
C ARG A 506 -11.26 -12.98 -2.70
N HIS A 507 -11.77 -14.19 -2.91
CA HIS A 507 -13.14 -14.41 -3.31
C HIS A 507 -14.13 -14.05 -2.20
N ILE A 508 -13.86 -14.44 -0.95
CA ILE A 508 -14.70 -14.09 0.21
C ILE A 508 -14.69 -12.57 0.44
N ALA A 509 -13.52 -11.93 0.40
CA ALA A 509 -13.43 -10.48 0.59
C ALA A 509 -14.24 -9.72 -0.47
N THR A 510 -14.12 -10.10 -1.74
CA THR A 510 -14.80 -9.44 -2.86
C THR A 510 -16.32 -9.58 -2.76
N ASN A 511 -16.81 -10.77 -2.44
CA ASN A 511 -18.26 -11.06 -2.51
C ASN A 511 -19.00 -10.79 -1.20
N LEU A 512 -18.32 -10.86 -0.05
CA LEU A 512 -18.97 -10.74 1.27
C LEU A 512 -18.55 -9.48 2.05
N VAL A 513 -17.38 -8.90 1.74
CA VAL A 513 -16.82 -7.68 2.38
C VAL A 513 -16.58 -6.58 1.32
N GLY A 514 -17.26 -6.70 0.18
CA GLY A 514 -17.12 -5.85 -1.01
C GLY A 514 -17.89 -4.53 -0.91
N ILE A 515 -18.41 -4.09 -2.06
CA ILE A 515 -19.16 -2.83 -2.21
C ILE A 515 -20.48 -2.87 -1.44
N GLU A 516 -21.21 -3.98 -1.56
CA GLU A 516 -22.50 -4.18 -0.89
C GLU A 516 -22.38 -5.30 0.16
N ARG A 517 -22.87 -5.02 1.37
CA ARG A 517 -22.72 -5.91 2.53
C ARG A 517 -24.07 -6.15 3.19
N SER A 518 -24.15 -7.21 3.99
CA SER A 518 -25.27 -7.45 4.92
C SER A 518 -24.78 -8.20 6.15
N GLY A 519 -25.51 -8.12 7.26
CA GLY A 519 -25.16 -8.83 8.50
C GLY A 519 -24.87 -10.31 8.29
N PRO A 520 -25.76 -11.08 7.64
CA PRO A 520 -25.51 -12.49 7.34
C PRO A 520 -24.26 -12.74 6.48
N ARG A 521 -24.03 -11.91 5.43
CA ARG A 521 -22.82 -12.03 4.58
C ARG A 521 -21.55 -11.76 5.38
N LEU A 522 -21.56 -10.74 6.24
CA LEU A 522 -20.41 -10.35 7.06
C LEU A 522 -20.10 -11.35 8.17
N GLN A 523 -21.12 -11.94 8.81
CA GLN A 523 -20.94 -13.04 9.76
C GLN A 523 -20.31 -14.26 9.08
N ALA A 524 -20.79 -14.62 7.88
CA ALA A 524 -20.19 -15.70 7.10
C ALA A 524 -18.74 -15.39 6.72
N ALA A 525 -18.46 -14.16 6.28
CA ALA A 525 -17.10 -13.70 5.96
C ALA A 525 -16.18 -13.78 7.18
N GLN A 526 -16.62 -13.29 8.34
CA GLN A 526 -15.83 -13.31 9.57
C GLN A 526 -15.47 -14.74 9.98
N HIS A 527 -16.42 -15.68 9.95
CA HIS A 527 -16.16 -17.09 10.25
C HIS A 527 -15.21 -17.74 9.24
N ALA A 528 -15.44 -17.53 7.95
CA ALA A 528 -14.61 -18.12 6.89
C ALA A 528 -13.18 -17.56 6.92
N MET A 529 -13.02 -16.24 7.03
CA MET A 529 -11.71 -15.58 7.14
C MET A 529 -10.94 -16.02 8.38
N ARG A 530 -11.62 -16.26 9.50
CA ARG A 530 -10.99 -16.84 10.70
C ARG A 530 -10.42 -18.23 10.41
N GLY A 531 -11.18 -19.09 9.76
CA GLY A 531 -10.73 -20.44 9.38
C GLY A 531 -9.56 -20.41 8.41
N LEU A 532 -9.62 -19.54 7.38
CA LEU A 532 -8.54 -19.33 6.43
C LEU A 532 -7.26 -18.81 7.10
N HIS A 533 -7.39 -17.88 8.03
CA HIS A 533 -6.24 -17.35 8.77
C HIS A 533 -5.56 -18.43 9.62
N LEU A 534 -6.35 -19.30 10.28
CA LEU A 534 -5.80 -20.43 11.05
C LEU A 534 -5.04 -21.41 10.14
N ALA A 535 -5.61 -21.77 8.99
CA ALA A 535 -4.94 -22.63 8.01
C ALA A 535 -3.66 -21.97 7.43
N ALA A 536 -3.70 -20.66 7.19
CA ALA A 536 -2.53 -19.89 6.75
C ALA A 536 -1.43 -19.86 7.82
N LEU A 537 -1.79 -19.77 9.10
CA LEU A 537 -0.85 -19.87 10.21
C LEU A 537 -0.21 -21.25 10.30
N ASP A 538 -0.98 -22.33 10.14
CA ASP A 538 -0.44 -23.69 10.11
C ASP A 538 0.58 -23.82 8.96
N LEU A 539 0.22 -23.37 7.75
CA LEU A 539 1.13 -23.37 6.61
C LEU A 539 2.40 -22.54 6.87
N TYR A 540 2.23 -21.35 7.46
CA TYR A 540 3.35 -20.46 7.82
C TYR A 540 4.32 -21.11 8.83
N TRP A 541 3.82 -21.81 9.84
CA TRP A 541 4.66 -22.40 10.88
C TRP A 541 5.27 -23.75 10.51
N ASP A 542 4.57 -24.55 9.70
CA ASP A 542 4.98 -25.90 9.31
C ASP A 542 5.88 -25.90 8.05
N SER A 543 5.99 -24.77 7.35
CA SER A 543 6.83 -24.59 6.16
C SER A 543 8.09 -23.76 6.43
N ILE A 544 9.08 -23.86 5.54
CA ILE A 544 10.20 -22.92 5.49
C ILE A 544 9.64 -21.50 5.28
N MET A 545 10.10 -20.56 6.11
CA MET A 545 9.66 -19.17 6.03
C MET A 545 9.95 -18.57 4.66
N SER A 546 8.93 -17.93 4.09
CA SER A 546 8.99 -17.29 2.79
C SER A 546 8.16 -16.01 2.80
N ASN A 547 8.33 -15.18 1.78
CA ASN A 547 7.49 -14.01 1.60
C ASN A 547 6.02 -14.40 1.33
N GLU A 548 5.83 -15.48 0.59
CA GLU A 548 4.54 -15.97 0.13
C GLU A 548 3.65 -16.42 1.30
N THR A 549 4.22 -17.08 2.31
CA THR A 549 3.48 -17.47 3.52
C THR A 549 3.23 -16.27 4.45
N LEU A 550 4.17 -15.33 4.51
CA LEU A 550 3.99 -14.07 5.25
C LEU A 550 2.85 -13.24 4.69
N GLU A 551 2.81 -13.07 3.36
CA GLU A 551 1.74 -12.35 2.69
C GLU A 551 0.38 -13.00 2.91
N LEU A 552 0.29 -14.34 2.79
CA LEU A 552 -0.96 -15.08 3.05
C LEU A 552 -1.42 -14.94 4.50
N ARG A 553 -0.51 -15.05 5.47
CA ARG A 553 -0.79 -14.82 6.88
C ARG A 553 -1.38 -13.42 7.10
N ASN A 554 -0.75 -12.40 6.52
CA ASN A 554 -1.16 -11.02 6.71
C ASN A 554 -2.47 -10.70 5.98
N ALA A 555 -2.63 -11.12 4.73
CA ALA A 555 -3.84 -10.87 3.94
C ALA A 555 -5.08 -11.54 4.56
N THR A 556 -4.94 -12.77 5.05
CA THR A 556 -6.05 -13.48 5.74
C THR A 556 -6.44 -12.79 7.04
N LEU A 557 -5.46 -12.32 7.84
CA LEU A 557 -5.74 -11.56 9.06
C LEU A 557 -6.36 -10.21 8.75
N ALA A 558 -5.83 -9.46 7.79
CA ALA A 558 -6.40 -8.20 7.34
C ALA A 558 -7.86 -8.37 6.89
N GLY A 559 -8.16 -9.41 6.09
CA GLY A 559 -9.53 -9.74 5.69
C GLY A 559 -10.45 -10.07 6.87
N TYR A 560 -9.96 -10.79 7.87
CA TYR A 560 -10.70 -11.03 9.12
C TYR A 560 -10.99 -9.74 9.90
N LEU A 561 -10.00 -8.85 10.01
CA LEU A 561 -10.14 -7.55 10.69
C LEU A 561 -11.15 -6.65 9.96
N MET A 562 -11.10 -6.61 8.63
CA MET A 562 -12.06 -5.88 7.78
C MET A 562 -13.49 -6.41 7.97
N ALA A 563 -13.68 -7.73 7.91
CA ALA A 563 -15.00 -8.34 8.11
C ALA A 563 -15.55 -8.06 9.52
N THR A 564 -14.68 -8.11 10.54
CA THR A 564 -15.04 -7.81 11.93
C THR A 564 -15.45 -6.35 12.10
N ALA A 565 -14.67 -5.42 11.57
CA ALA A 565 -15.00 -4.00 11.58
C ALA A 565 -16.34 -3.74 10.86
N ALA A 566 -16.52 -4.31 9.66
CA ALA A 566 -17.73 -4.10 8.88
C ALA A 566 -18.99 -4.67 9.55
N LEU A 567 -18.85 -5.77 10.31
CA LEU A 567 -19.95 -6.34 11.07
C LEU A 567 -20.42 -5.42 12.22
N GLN A 568 -19.49 -4.70 12.86
CA GLN A 568 -19.80 -3.73 13.93
C GLN A 568 -20.55 -2.47 13.42
N CYS A 569 -20.38 -2.11 12.14
CA CYS A 569 -20.96 -0.90 11.57
C CYS A 569 -22.36 -1.17 11.01
N GLU A 570 -23.38 -0.94 11.84
CA GLU A 570 -24.80 -1.05 11.51
C GLU A 570 -25.38 0.27 10.93
N GLU A 571 -24.63 0.90 10.01
CA GLU A 571 -25.09 2.03 9.18
C GLU A 571 -24.55 1.89 7.75
N SER A 572 -24.91 2.81 6.86
CA SER A 572 -24.31 2.96 5.52
C SER A 572 -23.75 4.35 5.32
N ARG A 573 -22.43 4.45 5.09
CA ARG A 573 -21.70 5.72 4.98
C ARG A 573 -20.44 5.55 4.13
N GLY A 574 -20.25 6.43 3.14
CA GLY A 574 -19.14 6.40 2.20
C GLY A 574 -18.89 5.01 1.59
N GLY A 575 -17.65 4.52 1.72
CA GLY A 575 -17.20 3.21 1.21
C GLY A 575 -17.74 1.98 1.95
N HIS A 576 -18.60 2.14 2.96
CA HIS A 576 -19.29 1.04 3.65
C HIS A 576 -20.80 1.15 3.43
N PHE A 577 -21.38 0.13 2.80
CA PHE A 577 -22.80 0.07 2.53
C PHE A 577 -23.40 -1.27 2.96
N ARG A 578 -24.38 -1.21 3.85
CA ARG A 578 -25.14 -2.35 4.42
C ARG A 578 -26.57 -2.30 3.90
N THR A 579 -27.00 -3.32 3.17
CA THR A 579 -28.39 -3.39 2.65
C THR A 579 -29.43 -3.53 3.75
N ASP A 580 -29.05 -4.12 4.88
CA ASP A 580 -29.87 -4.24 6.09
C ASP A 580 -29.83 -3.00 6.99
N PHE A 581 -28.90 -2.07 6.75
CA PHE A 581 -28.81 -0.77 7.41
C PHE A 581 -28.49 0.33 6.37
N PRO A 582 -29.42 0.63 5.44
CA PRO A 582 -29.12 1.48 4.28
C PRO A 582 -29.01 2.97 4.61
N GLN A 583 -29.40 3.37 5.82
CA GLN A 583 -29.38 4.76 6.27
C GLN A 583 -28.11 5.08 7.06
N LYS A 584 -27.79 6.36 7.12
CA LYS A 584 -26.76 6.91 8.00
C LYS A 584 -27.32 7.10 9.40
N ASP A 585 -26.51 6.84 10.41
CA ASP A 585 -26.80 7.30 11.76
C ASP A 585 -26.50 8.81 11.92
N ASP A 586 -27.07 9.43 12.96
CA ASP A 586 -26.85 10.85 13.28
C ASP A 586 -25.36 11.16 13.50
N LYS A 587 -24.62 10.20 14.06
CA LYS A 587 -23.17 10.28 14.27
C LYS A 587 -22.50 9.11 13.57
N PRO A 588 -21.36 9.32 12.89
CA PRO A 588 -20.63 8.22 12.29
C PRO A 588 -20.20 7.17 13.32
N ILE A 589 -20.42 5.91 12.99
CA ILE A 589 -19.89 4.78 13.74
C ILE A 589 -18.41 4.62 13.40
N VAL A 590 -17.56 4.79 14.41
CA VAL A 590 -16.14 4.45 14.32
C VAL A 590 -15.97 2.99 14.72
N THR A 591 -15.53 2.16 13.79
CA THR A 591 -15.29 0.73 14.06
C THR A 591 -13.94 0.56 14.72
N TYR A 592 -13.85 -0.37 15.67
CA TYR A 592 -12.66 -0.58 16.48
C TYR A 592 -12.40 -2.06 16.67
N VAL A 593 -11.22 -2.51 16.25
CA VAL A 593 -10.77 -3.90 16.45
C VAL A 593 -9.46 -3.88 17.23
N SER A 594 -9.39 -4.71 18.27
CA SER A 594 -8.21 -4.91 19.11
C SER A 594 -8.13 -6.37 19.56
N LYS A 595 -6.91 -6.83 19.86
CA LYS A 595 -6.67 -8.22 20.33
C LYS A 595 -7.48 -8.55 21.58
N ASP A 596 -7.55 -7.62 22.53
CA ASP A 596 -8.16 -7.85 23.84
C ASP A 596 -9.67 -8.06 23.77
N LEU A 597 -10.37 -7.35 22.87
CA LEU A 597 -11.83 -7.43 22.77
C LEU A 597 -12.31 -8.53 21.81
N HIS A 598 -11.57 -8.77 20.73
CA HIS A 598 -12.07 -9.60 19.64
C HIS A 598 -11.47 -11.00 19.64
N GLY A 599 -10.60 -11.32 20.60
CA GLY A 599 -10.10 -12.66 20.84
C GLY A 599 -9.61 -13.31 19.56
N ILE A 600 -8.58 -12.74 18.95
CA ILE A 600 -7.99 -13.37 17.76
C ILE A 600 -7.36 -14.68 18.17
N PRO A 601 -7.57 -15.75 17.39
CA PRO A 601 -7.09 -17.07 17.76
C PRO A 601 -5.59 -17.15 17.51
N TYR A 602 -4.81 -16.50 18.36
CA TYR A 602 -3.40 -16.75 18.50
C TYR A 602 -3.15 -17.24 19.91
N GLN A 603 -3.16 -18.57 20.08
CA GLN A 603 -2.28 -19.15 21.08
C GLN A 603 -0.93 -19.30 20.40
N PRO A 604 0.11 -18.53 20.80
CA PRO A 604 1.45 -18.85 20.34
C PRO A 604 1.69 -20.32 20.69
N ARG A 605 2.03 -21.15 19.70
CA ARG A 605 2.84 -22.34 19.99
C ARG A 605 4.09 -21.79 20.66
N ARG A 606 4.09 -21.78 22.01
CA ARG A 606 5.15 -21.18 22.82
C ARG A 606 6.48 -21.80 22.38
N HIS A 607 7.41 -20.97 21.91
CA HIS A 607 8.81 -21.33 21.71
C HIS A 607 9.74 -20.39 22.45
#